data_AF-A0A5S9MD09-F1
#
_entry.id   AF-A0A5S9MD09-F1
#
_cell.length_a   1.000
_cell.length_b   1.000
_cell.length_c   1.000
_cell.angle_alpha   90.00
_cell.angle_beta   90.00
_cell.angle_gamma   90.00
#
_symmetry.space_group_name_H-M   'P 1'
#
loop_
_entity.id
_entity.type
_entity.pdbx_description
1 polymer ?
#
loop_
_entity_poly.entity_id
_entity_poly.type
_entity_poly.pdbx_seq_one_letter_code
_entity_poly.pdbx_strand_id
1 'polypeptide(L)'
;MHLKTMAGKGSECGRSFEELAQIIDGVTHNEALSVCFDTCHTHDAGYPIVSDFDGVLEEFDRIVGIDRIKVLHINDSKNVQGARKDRHEKKYRFW
;
A
#
# COMPACT_ATOMS: atom_id res chain seq x y z
N MET A 1 11.13 0.79 -11.87
CA MET A 1 11.32 0.49 -10.43
C MET A 1 9.94 0.59 -9.76
N HIS A 2 9.65 -0.25 -8.76
CA HIS A 2 8.37 -0.22 -8.04
C HIS A 2 8.59 0.20 -6.57
N LEU A 3 7.93 1.27 -6.13
CA LEU A 3 7.77 1.56 -4.71
C LEU A 3 6.64 0.69 -4.17
N LYS A 4 6.81 0.08 -3.00
CA LYS A 4 5.79 -0.78 -2.40
C LYS A 4 5.01 0.00 -1.33
N THR A 5 3.70 -0.21 -1.21
CA THR A 5 2.99 0.21 0.01
C THR A 5 3.58 -0.53 1.21
N MET A 6 3.92 0.19 2.28
CA MET A 6 4.60 -0.38 3.45
C MET A 6 3.65 -0.46 4.64
N ALA A 7 3.85 -1.45 5.51
CA ALA A 7 3.06 -1.59 6.73
C ALA A 7 3.37 -0.48 7.76
N GLY A 8 4.52 0.20 7.64
CA GLY A 8 4.96 1.23 8.56
C GLY A 8 5.58 0.66 9.84
N LYS A 9 6.24 -0.50 9.72
CA LYS A 9 6.95 -1.13 10.83
C LYS A 9 8.29 -0.42 11.07
N GLY A 10 8.54 -0.03 12.32
CA GLY A 10 9.81 0.61 12.69
C GLY A 10 10.00 1.94 11.95
N SER A 11 11.02 2.01 11.10
CA SER A 11 11.40 3.21 10.33
C SER A 11 11.10 3.08 8.83
N GLU A 12 10.16 2.23 8.44
CA GLU A 12 9.71 2.13 7.05
C GLU A 12 9.10 3.46 6.56
N CYS A 13 9.46 3.87 5.35
CA CYS A 13 8.83 4.98 4.61
C CYS A 13 7.90 4.41 3.52
N GLY A 14 6.87 5.16 3.15
CA GLY A 14 5.86 4.72 2.18
C GLY A 14 4.70 3.98 2.84
N ARG A 15 4.43 4.30 4.11
CA ARG A 15 3.28 3.75 4.86
C ARG A 15 1.97 4.35 4.35
N SER A 16 1.95 5.65 4.11
CA SER A 16 0.77 6.34 3.57
C SER A 16 0.93 6.64 2.09
N PHE A 17 -0.19 6.86 1.41
CA PHE A 17 -0.18 7.23 0.01
C PHE A 17 0.48 8.60 -0.22
N GLU A 18 0.38 9.51 0.73
CA GLU A 18 1.06 10.82 0.68
C GLU A 18 2.58 10.68 0.75
N GLU A 19 3.11 9.79 1.61
CA GLU A 19 4.55 9.52 1.65
C GLU A 19 5.04 8.97 0.29
N LEU A 20 4.26 8.09 -0.35
CA LEU A 20 4.58 7.60 -1.69
C LEU A 20 4.52 8.71 -2.74
N ALA A 21 3.49 9.56 -2.70
CA ALA A 21 3.36 10.70 -3.61
C ALA A 21 4.54 11.67 -3.46
N GLN A 22 4.95 11.98 -2.23
CA GLN A 22 6.11 12.83 -1.95
C GLN A 22 7.41 12.25 -2.51
N ILE A 23 7.63 10.94 -2.37
CA ILE A 23 8.81 10.27 -2.94
C ILE A 23 8.78 10.34 -4.47
N ILE A 24 7.61 10.10 -5.08
CA ILE A 24 7.45 10.13 -6.54
C ILE A 24 7.69 11.55 -7.08
N ASP A 25 7.11 12.57 -6.44
CA ASP A 25 7.26 13.98 -6.83
C ASP A 25 8.72 14.46 -6.74
N GLY A 26 9.47 13.98 -5.75
CA GLY A 26 10.88 14.33 -5.57
C GLY A 26 11.86 13.73 -6.59
N VAL A 27 11.42 12.84 -7.49
CA VAL A 27 12.28 12.16 -8.46
C VAL A 27 12.15 12.81 -9.85
N THR A 28 13.29 13.19 -10.46
CA THR A 28 13.32 13.85 -11.77
C THR A 28 12.69 13.03 -12.90
N HIS A 29 12.90 11.71 -12.89
CA HIS A 29 12.36 10.77 -13.89
C HIS A 29 11.23 9.92 -13.30
N ASN A 30 10.24 10.57 -12.69
CA ASN A 30 9.18 9.87 -11.97
C ASN A 30 8.23 9.07 -12.89
N GLU A 31 8.26 9.29 -14.19
CA GLU A 31 7.55 8.50 -15.20
C GLU A 31 8.03 7.04 -15.22
N ALA A 32 9.27 6.78 -14.78
CA ALA A 32 9.82 5.43 -14.65
C ALA A 32 9.47 4.76 -13.30
N LEU A 33 8.79 5.48 -12.40
CA LEU A 33 8.33 4.97 -11.11
C LEU A 33 6.87 4.52 -11.18
N SER A 34 6.63 3.38 -10.54
CA SER A 34 5.30 2.80 -10.36
C SER A 34 5.18 2.24 -8.95
N VAL A 35 3.98 1.77 -8.60
CA VAL A 35 3.66 1.24 -7.28
C VAL A 35 3.34 -0.24 -7.35
N CYS A 36 3.87 -0.98 -6.38
CA CYS A 36 3.40 -2.30 -5.99
C CYS A 36 2.46 -2.13 -4.79
N PHE A 37 1.18 -2.43 -4.98
CA PHE A 37 0.19 -2.34 -3.92
C PHE A 37 0.12 -3.70 -3.21
N ASP A 38 0.49 -3.76 -1.93
CA ASP A 38 0.42 -4.96 -1.11
C ASP A 38 -0.71 -4.88 -0.11
N THR A 39 -1.68 -5.77 -0.23
CA THR A 39 -2.89 -5.73 0.58
C THR A 39 -2.63 -5.96 2.07
N CYS A 40 -1.68 -6.84 2.44
CA CYS A 40 -1.35 -7.02 3.86
C CYS A 40 -0.72 -5.75 4.43
N HIS A 41 0.15 -5.10 3.66
CA HIS A 41 0.82 -3.88 4.10
C HIS A 41 -0.17 -2.74 4.25
N THR A 42 -1.02 -2.51 3.25
CA THR A 42 -2.00 -1.42 3.26
C THR A 42 -3.00 -1.61 4.40
N HIS A 43 -3.43 -2.84 4.69
CA HIS A 43 -4.22 -3.18 5.88
C HIS A 43 -3.47 -2.89 7.19
N ASP A 44 -2.23 -3.38 7.34
CA ASP A 44 -1.42 -3.16 8.54
C ASP A 44 -1.04 -1.68 8.74
N ALA A 45 -1.02 -0.87 7.68
CA ALA A 45 -0.82 0.57 7.71
C ALA A 45 -2.05 1.32 8.24
N GLY A 46 -3.23 0.70 8.22
CA GLY A 46 -4.46 1.23 8.79
C GLY A 46 -5.59 1.45 7.79
N TYR A 47 -5.41 1.14 6.51
CA TYR A 47 -6.45 1.31 5.50
C TYR A 47 -7.49 0.18 5.56
N PRO A 48 -8.80 0.49 5.46
CA PRO A 48 -9.88 -0.47 5.65
C PRO A 48 -10.16 -1.35 4.43
N ILE A 49 -9.14 -2.00 3.85
CA ILE A 49 -9.29 -2.77 2.59
C ILE A 49 -10.24 -3.97 2.69
N VAL A 50 -10.58 -4.43 3.89
CA VAL A 50 -11.53 -5.55 4.10
C VAL A 50 -12.97 -5.06 4.05
N SER A 51 -13.26 -3.88 4.63
CA SER A 51 -14.61 -3.34 4.72
C SER A 51 -14.94 -2.32 3.63
N ASP A 52 -13.92 -1.68 3.04
CA ASP A 52 -14.07 -0.60 2.07
C ASP A 52 -12.83 -0.54 1.15
N PHE A 53 -12.71 -1.54 0.27
CA PHE A 53 -11.59 -1.58 -0.68
C PHE A 53 -11.70 -0.49 -1.76
N ASP A 54 -12.91 -0.23 -2.24
CA ASP A 54 -13.16 0.77 -3.28
C ASP A 54 -12.79 2.17 -2.76
N GLY A 55 -13.19 2.54 -1.54
CA GLY A 55 -12.77 3.81 -0.94
C GLY A 55 -11.26 3.96 -0.79
N VAL A 56 -10.55 2.87 -0.47
CA VAL A 56 -9.07 2.87 -0.41
C VAL A 56 -8.45 3.06 -1.79
N LEU A 57 -9.01 2.44 -2.84
CA LEU A 57 -8.54 2.63 -4.20
C LEU A 57 -8.84 4.03 -4.73
N GLU A 58 -10.00 4.61 -4.41
CA GLU A 58 -10.36 6.00 -4.74
C GLU A 58 -9.41 6.98 -4.06
N GLU A 59 -9.07 6.74 -2.79
CA GLU A 59 -8.07 7.53 -2.08
C GLU A 59 -6.68 7.40 -2.71
N PHE A 60 -6.27 6.18 -3.06
CA PHE A 60 -5.01 5.95 -3.77
C PHE A 60 -4.97 6.68 -5.10
N ASP A 61 -6.02 6.60 -5.90
CA ASP A 61 -6.12 7.25 -7.20
C ASP A 61 -6.00 8.77 -7.07
N ARG A 62 -6.73 9.35 -6.10
CA ARG A 62 -6.69 10.78 -5.82
C ARG A 62 -5.30 11.29 -5.45
N ILE A 63 -4.51 10.51 -4.71
CA ILE A 63 -3.23 10.95 -4.14
C ILE A 63 -2.04 10.59 -5.04
N VAL A 64 -2.03 9.38 -5.60
CA VAL A 64 -0.90 8.82 -6.35
C VAL A 64 -1.24 8.59 -7.83
N GLY A 65 -2.49 8.28 -8.13
CA GLY A 65 -2.96 7.87 -9.46
C GLY A 65 -2.94 6.36 -9.65
N ILE A 66 -4.11 5.77 -9.90
CA ILE A 66 -4.32 4.33 -10.00
C ILE A 66 -3.51 3.70 -11.14
N ASP A 67 -3.27 4.45 -12.21
CA ASP A 67 -2.45 4.03 -13.34
C ASP A 67 -1.00 3.72 -12.94
N ARG A 68 -0.52 4.24 -11.80
CA ARG A 68 0.81 3.92 -11.28
C ARG A 68 0.88 2.54 -10.65
N ILE A 69 -0.24 1.89 -10.31
CA ILE A 69 -0.22 0.50 -9.81
C ILE A 69 0.12 -0.43 -10.98
N LYS A 70 1.29 -1.08 -10.91
CA LYS A 70 1.73 -2.06 -11.94
C LYS A 70 1.86 -3.47 -11.40
N VAL A 71 1.83 -3.64 -10.08
CA VAL A 71 1.93 -4.94 -9.40
C VAL A 71 0.97 -4.95 -8.21
N LEU A 72 0.29 -6.07 -8.04
CA LEU A 72 -0.51 -6.35 -6.85
C LEU A 72 0.11 -7.52 -6.09
N HIS A 73 0.44 -7.30 -4.82
CA HIS A 73 0.73 -8.38 -3.89
C HIS A 73 -0.54 -8.67 -3.09
N ILE A 74 -1.19 -9.77 -3.43
CA ILE A 74 -2.41 -10.20 -2.74
C ILE A 74 -1.99 -11.12 -1.59
N ASN A 75 -1.76 -10.49 -0.44
CA ASN A 75 -1.39 -11.12 0.81
C ASN A 75 -2.46 -10.88 1.86
N ASP A 76 -2.80 -11.94 2.60
CA ASP A 76 -3.63 -11.82 3.79
C ASP A 76 -2.76 -11.39 4.99
N SER A 77 -3.35 -10.87 6.06
CA SER A 77 -2.62 -10.44 7.27
C SER A 77 -2.92 -11.34 8.45
N LYS A 78 -1.90 -11.69 9.23
CA LYS A 78 -2.10 -12.34 10.54
C LYS A 78 -2.66 -11.39 11.59
N ASN A 79 -2.66 -10.09 11.33
CA ASN A 79 -2.93 -9.06 12.33
C ASN A 79 -4.29 -8.40 12.13
N VAL A 80 -4.64 -7.50 13.04
CA VAL A 80 -5.76 -6.57 12.89
C VAL A 80 -5.31 -5.34 12.08
N GLN A 81 -6.26 -4.60 11.51
CA GLN A 81 -5.99 -3.38 10.78
C GLN A 81 -5.16 -2.40 11.63
N GLY A 82 -4.15 -1.77 11.01
CA GLY A 82 -3.30 -0.79 11.70
C GLY A 82 -2.23 -1.39 12.64
N ALA A 83 -2.01 -2.70 12.62
CA ALA A 83 -1.06 -3.35 13.54
C ALA A 83 0.43 -3.06 13.26
N ARG A 84 0.79 -2.63 12.04
CA ARG A 84 2.17 -2.31 11.61
C ARG A 84 3.18 -3.44 11.88
N LYS A 85 2.83 -4.69 11.57
CA LYS A 85 3.67 -5.86 11.88
C LYS A 85 4.25 -6.55 10.67
N ASP A 86 3.62 -6.41 9.50
CA ASP A 86 4.04 -7.06 8.26
C ASP A 86 4.26 -8.57 8.47
N ARG A 87 3.13 -9.25 8.72
CA ARG A 87 3.10 -10.71 8.90
C ARG A 87 2.04 -11.27 7.98
N HIS A 88 2.49 -11.70 6.80
CA HIS A 88 1.62 -12.28 5.79
C HIS A 88 1.05 -13.60 6.30
N GLU A 89 -0.21 -13.85 5.96
CA GLU A 89 -0.87 -15.14 6.14
C GLU A 89 -1.17 -15.75 4.76
N LYS A 90 -1.42 -17.06 4.74
CA LYS A 90 -2.06 -17.67 3.56
C LYS A 90 -3.38 -16.94 3.29
N LYS A 91 -3.73 -16.79 2.01
CA LYS A 91 -5.07 -16.32 1.59
C LYS A 91 -6.15 -17.11 2.36
N TYR A 92 -7.33 -16.53 2.60
CA TYR A 92 -8.54 -17.11 3.25
C TYR A 92 -8.86 -16.69 4.71
N ARG A 93 -8.16 -15.73 5.32
CA ARG A 93 -8.56 -15.17 6.61
C ARG A 93 -9.47 -13.95 6.47
N PHE A 94 -9.17 -13.04 5.55
CA PHE A 94 -9.96 -11.82 5.31
C PHE A 94 -10.53 -11.70 3.90
N TRP A 95 -10.11 -12.58 2.99
CA TRP A 95 -10.60 -12.69 1.60
C TRP A 95 -11.55 -13.87 1.44
#